data_AF-A0A1A2B8H6-F1
#
_entry.id   AF-A0A1A2B8H6-F1
#
_cell.length_a   1.000
_cell.length_b   1.000
_cell.length_c   1.000
_cell.angle_alpha   90.00
_cell.angle_beta   90.00
_cell.angle_gamma   90.00
#
_symmetry.space_group_name_H-M   'P 1'
#
loop_
_entity.id
_entity.type
_entity.pdbx_description
1 polymer ?
#
loop_
_entity_poly.entity_id
_entity_poly.type
_entity_poly.pdbx_seq_one_letter_code
_entity_poly.pdbx_strand_id
1 'polypeptide(L)'
;MRSSRTPLDAATAVLQHPVLPAGSDERFVGFGVMGLPFASGHYLALRQFPATSFSPGYRSVWHRDPDGVWTFYATTPGPQSCARFFSAATPHDAVQCDIDVAWVTPWSLFVQIPNLLAWQVDIRATTSTRVMSAVGGRLPARAWTNRAALAVLGRVAGPTLRAGRVRLSGIAPNGQRFMIAPTRVWAVASSRAVLSDVDLGPVGPLQRQASLGGFRPPQRGVFAVGSGHFETFDAARHQIVRRTIPIG
;
A
#
# COMPACT_ATOMS: atom_id res chain seq x y z
N MET A 1 -14.74 -0.35 -21.56
CA MET A 1 -14.34 -0.06 -20.15
C MET A 1 -14.69 1.39 -19.83
N ARG A 2 -15.65 1.65 -18.92
CA ARG A 2 -15.88 3.02 -18.42
C ARG A 2 -14.59 3.50 -17.76
N SER A 3 -14.03 4.61 -18.22
CA SER A 3 -12.88 5.21 -17.52
C SER A 3 -13.35 5.62 -16.13
N SER A 4 -12.93 4.90 -15.09
CA SER A 4 -13.22 5.27 -13.70
C SER A 4 -12.85 6.73 -13.48
N ARG A 5 -13.83 7.59 -13.22
CA ARG A 5 -13.62 9.04 -13.15
C ARG A 5 -13.11 9.45 -11.78
N THR A 6 -13.50 8.70 -10.75
CA THR A 6 -13.15 8.94 -9.36
C THR A 6 -12.33 7.78 -8.76
N PRO A 7 -11.61 8.02 -7.64
CA PRO A 7 -11.00 6.97 -6.84
C PRO A 7 -11.99 5.89 -6.40
N LEU A 8 -13.20 6.30 -5.96
CA LEU A 8 -14.28 5.37 -5.59
C LEU A 8 -14.67 4.47 -6.76
N ASP A 9 -14.92 5.02 -7.96
CA ASP A 9 -15.29 4.21 -9.13
C ASP A 9 -14.23 3.12 -9.42
N ALA A 10 -12.95 3.47 -9.26
CA ALA A 10 -11.85 2.55 -9.52
C ALA A 10 -11.71 1.50 -8.42
N ALA A 11 -11.89 1.88 -7.16
CA ALA A 11 -11.90 0.96 -6.03
C ALA A 11 -13.09 -0.01 -6.13
N THR A 12 -14.30 0.49 -6.39
CA THR A 12 -15.51 -0.31 -6.60
C THR A 12 -15.35 -1.30 -7.74
N ALA A 13 -14.76 -0.88 -8.87
CA ALA A 13 -14.51 -1.78 -9.99
C ALA A 13 -13.62 -2.97 -9.60
N VAL A 14 -12.56 -2.73 -8.81
CA VAL A 14 -11.65 -3.79 -8.33
C VAL A 14 -12.30 -4.65 -7.24
N LEU A 15 -13.17 -4.10 -6.41
CA LEU A 15 -13.93 -4.87 -5.41
C LEU A 15 -14.95 -5.81 -6.06
N GLN A 16 -15.66 -5.34 -7.09
CA GLN A 16 -16.69 -6.13 -7.77
C GLN A 16 -16.09 -7.19 -8.71
N HIS A 17 -14.94 -6.91 -9.33
CA HIS A 17 -14.30 -7.79 -10.30
C HIS A 17 -12.80 -7.93 -10.01
N PRO A 18 -12.42 -8.62 -8.92
CA PRO A 18 -11.03 -8.76 -8.52
C PRO A 18 -10.31 -9.80 -9.39
N VAL A 19 -9.79 -9.38 -10.54
CA VAL A 19 -9.03 -10.23 -11.46
C VAL A 19 -7.55 -10.21 -11.11
N LEU A 20 -6.99 -11.37 -10.76
CA LEU A 20 -5.55 -11.51 -10.54
C LEU A 20 -4.78 -11.37 -11.85
N PRO A 21 -3.57 -10.79 -11.84
CA PRO A 21 -2.70 -10.81 -13.01
C PRO A 21 -2.31 -12.26 -13.39
N ALA A 22 -1.91 -12.48 -14.63
CA ALA A 22 -1.39 -13.78 -15.07
C ALA A 22 -0.01 -14.06 -14.44
N GLY A 23 0.28 -15.32 -14.13
CA GLY A 23 1.56 -15.74 -13.55
C GLY A 23 1.40 -17.01 -12.70
N SER A 24 2.52 -17.70 -12.45
CA SER A 24 2.59 -18.82 -11.49
C SER A 24 3.12 -18.40 -10.12
N ASP A 25 3.53 -17.14 -10.00
CA ASP A 25 4.02 -16.54 -8.77
C ASP A 25 2.86 -16.05 -7.88
N GLU A 26 3.20 -15.52 -6.70
CA GLU A 26 2.22 -14.99 -5.77
C GLU A 26 1.71 -13.63 -6.26
N ARG A 27 0.39 -13.44 -6.26
CA ARG A 27 -0.23 -12.30 -6.93
C ARG A 27 -1.30 -11.67 -6.08
N PHE A 28 -1.52 -10.37 -6.28
CA PHE A 28 -2.62 -9.64 -5.67
C PHE A 28 -3.19 -8.60 -6.63
N VAL A 29 -4.43 -8.22 -6.39
CA VAL A 29 -5.09 -7.05 -6.99
C VAL A 29 -5.80 -6.29 -5.90
N GLY A 30 -5.83 -4.96 -6.00
CA GLY A 30 -6.49 -4.14 -5.01
C GLY A 30 -6.20 -2.66 -5.11
N PHE A 31 -6.36 -1.97 -3.98
CA PHE A 31 -6.13 -0.54 -3.88
C PHE A 31 -5.65 -0.15 -2.48
N GLY A 32 -5.31 1.13 -2.33
CA GLY A 32 -5.10 1.71 -1.01
C GLY A 32 -4.24 2.97 -1.06
N VAL A 33 -3.93 3.48 0.12
CA VAL A 33 -2.96 4.57 0.31
C VAL A 33 -1.57 3.95 0.40
N MET A 34 -0.77 4.12 -0.66
CA MET A 34 0.56 3.50 -0.78
C MET A 34 1.48 3.90 0.37
N GLY A 35 1.29 5.11 0.86
CA GLY A 35 1.75 5.56 2.15
C GLY A 35 1.57 7.08 2.31
N LEU A 36 1.52 7.54 3.55
CA LEU A 36 1.19 8.90 3.94
C LEU A 36 1.98 9.29 5.20
N PRO A 37 3.04 10.11 5.04
CA PRO A 37 3.78 10.63 6.19
C PRO A 37 3.07 11.83 6.83
N PHE A 38 3.25 11.97 8.13
CA PHE A 38 2.80 13.09 8.95
C PHE A 38 4.01 13.88 9.46
N ALA A 39 3.84 15.19 9.65
CA ALA A 39 4.91 16.08 10.14
C ALA A 39 5.40 15.70 11.54
N SER A 40 4.57 15.00 12.32
CA SER A 40 4.90 14.39 13.61
C SER A 40 5.90 13.23 13.54
N GLY A 41 6.26 12.77 12.33
CA GLY A 41 7.14 11.61 12.13
C GLY A 41 6.39 10.28 11.98
N HIS A 42 5.08 10.27 12.24
CA HIS A 42 4.23 9.13 11.99
C HIS A 42 4.05 8.83 10.50
N TYR A 43 3.71 7.59 10.18
CA TYR A 43 3.42 7.15 8.83
C TYR A 43 2.23 6.19 8.82
N LEU A 44 1.29 6.39 7.88
CA LEU A 44 0.19 5.46 7.65
C LEU A 44 0.19 4.94 6.21
N ALA A 45 -0.21 3.68 6.03
CA ALA A 45 -0.51 3.12 4.72
C ALA A 45 -1.73 2.21 4.81
N LEU A 46 -2.49 2.11 3.72
CA LEU A 46 -3.63 1.21 3.57
C LEU A 46 -3.39 0.25 2.41
N ARG A 47 -3.75 -1.01 2.59
CA ARG A 47 -3.91 -2.01 1.53
C ARG A 47 -5.29 -2.65 1.69
N GLN A 48 -6.05 -2.71 0.61
CA GLN A 48 -7.26 -3.50 0.53
C GLN A 48 -7.16 -4.39 -0.71
N PHE A 49 -6.94 -5.67 -0.47
CA PHE A 49 -6.75 -6.68 -1.50
C PHE A 49 -7.96 -7.62 -1.51
N PRO A 50 -8.95 -7.40 -2.39
CA PRO A 50 -10.09 -8.29 -2.51
C PRO A 50 -9.73 -9.69 -3.02
N ALA A 51 -8.63 -9.84 -3.74
CA ALA A 51 -8.12 -11.16 -4.14
C ALA A 51 -6.60 -11.21 -4.09
N THR A 52 -6.09 -12.34 -3.60
CA THR A 52 -4.69 -12.74 -3.69
C THR A 52 -4.60 -14.22 -4.03
N SER A 53 -3.43 -14.70 -4.45
CA SER A 53 -3.20 -16.13 -4.67
C SER A 53 -2.62 -16.87 -3.45
N PHE A 54 -2.32 -16.16 -2.36
CA PHE A 54 -1.63 -16.70 -1.18
C PHE A 54 -2.45 -16.58 0.11
N SER A 55 -3.64 -16.00 0.04
CA SER A 55 -4.51 -15.71 1.16
C SER A 55 -5.93 -15.35 0.65
N PRO A 56 -6.98 -15.52 1.46
CA PRO A 56 -8.24 -14.82 1.23
C PRO A 56 -8.07 -13.31 1.05
N GLY A 57 -9.12 -12.64 0.58
CA GLY A 57 -9.12 -11.17 0.52
C GLY A 57 -8.98 -10.57 1.92
N TYR A 58 -8.19 -9.49 2.05
CA TYR A 58 -7.93 -8.86 3.35
C TYR A 58 -7.68 -7.35 3.23
N ARG A 59 -7.75 -6.69 4.39
CA ARG A 59 -7.32 -5.29 4.57
C ARG A 59 -6.12 -5.25 5.48
N SER A 60 -5.24 -4.28 5.27
CA SER A 60 -4.08 -4.06 6.12
C SER A 60 -3.80 -2.57 6.25
N VAL A 61 -3.56 -2.14 7.48
CA VAL A 61 -3.07 -0.79 7.81
C VAL A 61 -1.66 -0.94 8.35
N TRP A 62 -0.75 -0.11 7.86
CA TRP A 62 0.62 -0.07 8.35
C TRP A 62 0.83 1.24 9.07
N HIS A 63 1.38 1.17 10.27
CA HIS A 63 1.78 2.32 11.05
C HIS A 63 3.29 2.31 11.21
N ARG A 64 3.91 3.48 11.10
CA ARG A 64 5.26 3.74 11.60
C ARG A 64 5.15 4.82 12.66
N ASP A 65 5.75 4.60 13.82
CA ASP A 65 5.87 5.62 14.85
C ASP A 65 7.00 6.64 14.51
N PRO A 66 7.17 7.70 15.31
CA PRO A 66 8.21 8.70 15.08
C PRO A 66 9.63 8.12 15.20
N ASP A 67 9.83 7.15 16.11
CA ASP A 67 11.10 6.44 16.32
C ASP A 67 11.46 5.52 15.14
N GLY A 68 10.47 5.16 14.35
CA GLY A 68 10.59 4.46 13.11
C GLY A 68 10.31 2.98 13.13
N VAL A 69 9.70 2.52 14.21
CA VAL A 69 9.24 1.15 14.36
C VAL A 69 7.93 1.00 13.61
N TRP A 70 7.77 -0.15 12.93
CA TRP A 70 6.59 -0.43 12.13
C TRP A 70 5.67 -1.43 12.82
N THR A 71 4.37 -1.20 12.72
CA THR A 71 3.34 -2.17 13.12
C THR A 71 2.42 -2.44 11.94
N PHE A 72 2.14 -3.72 11.70
CA PHE A 72 1.30 -4.18 10.60
C PHE A 72 0.01 -4.76 11.15
N TYR A 73 -1.09 -4.05 10.92
CA TYR A 73 -2.44 -4.47 11.26
C TYR A 73 -3.07 -5.14 10.05
N ALA A 74 -3.82 -6.22 10.24
CA ALA A 74 -4.57 -6.87 9.17
C ALA A 74 -5.82 -7.60 9.66
N THR A 75 -6.79 -7.78 8.77
CA THR A 75 -7.99 -8.60 9.05
C THR A 75 -7.74 -10.11 8.97
N THR A 76 -6.50 -10.51 8.69
CA THR A 76 -6.07 -11.91 8.58
C THR A 76 -4.75 -12.12 9.37
N PRO A 77 -4.42 -13.36 9.75
CA PRO A 77 -3.18 -13.67 10.45
C PRO A 77 -1.93 -13.19 9.70
N GLY A 78 -0.83 -12.93 10.42
CA GLY A 78 0.41 -12.42 9.86
C GLY A 78 0.94 -13.19 8.63
N PRO A 79 1.02 -14.54 8.65
CA PRO A 79 1.40 -15.33 7.47
C PRO A 79 0.50 -15.16 6.24
N GLN A 80 -0.73 -14.67 6.44
CA GLN A 80 -1.75 -14.50 5.40
C GLN A 80 -1.97 -13.02 5.04
N SER A 81 -1.11 -12.12 5.49
CA SER A 81 -1.26 -10.68 5.27
C SER A 81 0.04 -10.04 4.77
N CYS A 82 0.03 -8.70 4.66
CA CYS A 82 1.23 -7.93 4.34
C CYS A 82 2.38 -8.16 5.34
N ALA A 83 2.06 -8.53 6.58
CA ALA A 83 3.08 -8.83 7.58
C ALA A 83 4.03 -9.94 7.11
N ARG A 84 3.54 -10.96 6.37
CA ARG A 84 4.42 -12.02 5.81
C ARG A 84 5.62 -11.49 5.07
N PHE A 85 5.45 -10.42 4.30
CA PHE A 85 6.51 -9.86 3.48
C PHE A 85 7.37 -8.84 4.25
N PHE A 86 6.76 -8.09 5.16
CA PHE A 86 7.36 -6.87 5.71
C PHE A 86 7.69 -6.90 7.20
N SER A 87 7.09 -7.79 8.01
CA SER A 87 7.28 -7.77 9.47
C SER A 87 8.68 -8.17 9.92
N ALA A 88 9.46 -8.87 9.09
CA ALA A 88 10.88 -9.15 9.38
C ALA A 88 11.74 -7.89 9.57
N ALA A 89 11.26 -6.70 9.15
CA ALA A 89 11.96 -5.43 9.35
C ALA A 89 11.59 -4.70 10.66
N THR A 90 10.76 -5.29 11.52
CA THR A 90 10.32 -4.67 12.77
C THR A 90 10.35 -5.65 13.94
N PRO A 91 10.63 -5.18 15.17
CA PRO A 91 10.50 -5.99 16.38
C PRO A 91 9.04 -6.26 16.79
N HIS A 92 8.06 -5.49 16.28
CA HIS A 92 6.66 -5.69 16.65
C HIS A 92 6.04 -6.91 15.98
N ASP A 93 5.23 -7.64 16.75
CA ASP A 93 4.42 -8.73 16.25
C ASP A 93 3.38 -8.21 15.23
N ALA A 94 2.98 -9.08 14.29
CA ALA A 94 1.87 -8.77 13.40
C ALA A 94 0.57 -8.72 14.22
N VAL A 95 -0.29 -7.72 13.96
CA VAL A 95 -1.54 -7.56 14.70
C VAL A 95 -2.72 -7.95 13.81
N GLN A 96 -3.53 -8.89 14.28
CA GLN A 96 -4.80 -9.23 13.65
C GLN A 96 -5.93 -8.46 14.34
N CYS A 97 -6.70 -7.70 13.57
CA CYS A 97 -7.81 -6.90 14.07
C CYS A 97 -8.82 -6.58 12.97
N ASP A 98 -9.98 -6.06 13.37
CA ASP A 98 -10.94 -5.52 12.41
C ASP A 98 -10.43 -4.21 11.81
N ILE A 99 -10.70 -4.05 10.52
CA ILE A 99 -10.35 -2.85 9.76
C ILE A 99 -11.53 -2.53 8.84
N ASP A 100 -12.15 -1.38 9.09
CA ASP A 100 -13.23 -0.87 8.26
C ASP A 100 -12.69 0.19 7.30
N VAL A 101 -13.20 0.14 6.07
CA VAL A 101 -12.90 1.13 5.03
C VAL A 101 -14.22 1.55 4.40
N ALA A 102 -14.62 2.80 4.64
CA ALA A 102 -15.84 3.38 4.13
C ALA A 102 -15.53 4.56 3.22
N TRP A 103 -16.25 4.70 2.12
CA TRP A 103 -16.18 5.90 1.28
C TRP A 103 -17.21 6.90 1.78
N VAL A 104 -16.75 8.09 2.18
CA VAL A 104 -17.60 9.20 2.64
C VAL A 104 -18.12 9.98 1.44
N THR A 105 -17.27 10.13 0.42
CA THR A 105 -17.61 10.72 -0.88
C THR A 105 -16.88 9.95 -1.98
N PRO A 106 -17.13 10.21 -3.27
CA PRO A 106 -16.33 9.61 -4.34
C PRO A 106 -14.81 9.94 -4.29
N TRP A 107 -14.42 10.92 -3.46
CA TRP A 107 -13.05 11.43 -3.34
C TRP A 107 -12.49 11.37 -1.92
N SER A 108 -13.26 10.86 -0.95
CA SER A 108 -12.82 10.78 0.45
C SER A 108 -13.19 9.43 1.03
N LEU A 109 -12.23 8.81 1.72
CA LEU A 109 -12.44 7.56 2.44
C LEU A 109 -12.05 7.71 3.90
N PHE A 110 -12.70 6.91 4.73
CA PHE A 110 -12.46 6.78 6.16
C PHE A 110 -12.01 5.35 6.45
N VAL A 111 -10.91 5.22 7.19
CA VAL A 111 -10.36 3.96 7.66
C VAL A 111 -10.46 3.92 9.18
N GLN A 112 -10.99 2.83 9.71
CA GLN A 112 -11.13 2.64 11.14
C GLN A 112 -10.51 1.31 11.59
N ILE A 113 -9.81 1.37 12.72
CA ILE A 113 -9.53 0.20 13.57
C ILE A 113 -10.19 0.53 14.91
N PRO A 114 -11.19 -0.26 15.37
CA PRO A 114 -11.88 0.02 16.61
C PRO A 114 -10.92 0.24 17.78
N ASN A 115 -11.17 1.29 18.57
CA ASN A 115 -10.37 1.69 19.75
C ASN A 115 -8.89 2.03 19.47
N LEU A 116 -8.50 2.17 18.21
CA LEU A 116 -7.09 2.42 17.86
C LEU A 116 -6.93 3.52 16.82
N LEU A 117 -7.64 3.46 15.69
CA LEU A 117 -7.39 4.36 14.57
C LEU A 117 -8.70 4.91 14.01
N ALA A 118 -8.76 6.23 13.87
CA ALA A 118 -9.72 6.92 13.03
C ALA A 118 -8.96 7.76 12.00
N TRP A 119 -9.08 7.42 10.71
CA TRP A 119 -8.26 8.01 9.65
C TRP A 119 -9.07 8.43 8.44
N GLN A 120 -9.19 9.74 8.23
CA GLN A 120 -9.82 10.33 7.07
C GLN A 120 -8.78 10.73 6.00
N VAL A 121 -9.06 10.40 4.75
CA VAL A 121 -8.19 10.69 3.60
C VAL A 121 -9.01 11.36 2.50
N ASP A 122 -8.63 12.58 2.13
CA ASP A 122 -9.18 13.27 0.96
C ASP A 122 -8.24 13.11 -0.22
N ILE A 123 -8.80 12.72 -1.36
CA ILE A 123 -8.07 12.34 -2.57
C ILE A 123 -8.37 13.37 -3.65
N ARG A 124 -7.38 13.67 -4.49
CA ARG A 124 -7.56 14.54 -5.66
C ARG A 124 -6.82 14.03 -6.87
N ALA A 125 -7.37 14.32 -8.04
CA ALA A 125 -6.64 14.21 -9.30
C ALA A 125 -5.76 15.45 -9.50
N THR A 126 -4.50 15.23 -9.88
CA THR A 126 -3.59 16.29 -10.32
C THR A 126 -3.18 16.01 -11.77
N THR A 127 -2.58 16.99 -12.45
CA THR A 127 -2.06 16.75 -13.81
C THR A 127 -1.04 15.61 -13.82
N SER A 128 -0.13 15.58 -12.85
CA SER A 128 0.87 14.51 -12.71
C SER A 128 0.24 13.13 -12.55
N THR A 129 -0.77 12.99 -11.70
CA THR A 129 -1.42 11.69 -11.43
C THR A 129 -2.31 11.23 -12.59
N ARG A 130 -2.90 12.17 -13.34
CA ARG A 130 -3.62 11.88 -14.59
C ARG A 130 -2.68 11.31 -15.65
N VAL A 131 -1.51 11.94 -15.85
CA VAL A 131 -0.49 11.43 -16.79
C VAL A 131 -0.01 10.05 -16.37
N MET A 132 0.34 9.86 -15.09
CA MET A 132 0.77 8.55 -14.58
C MET A 132 -0.31 7.48 -14.73
N SER A 133 -1.58 7.81 -14.49
CA SER A 133 -2.69 6.87 -14.71
C SER A 133 -2.91 6.55 -16.19
N ALA A 134 -2.71 7.52 -17.08
CA ALA A 134 -2.81 7.32 -18.52
C ALA A 134 -1.70 6.42 -19.07
N VAL A 135 -0.48 6.52 -18.52
CA VAL A 135 0.64 5.60 -18.79
C VAL A 135 0.35 4.23 -18.19
N GLY A 136 0.00 4.19 -16.91
CA GLY A 136 -0.20 2.95 -16.16
C GLY A 136 -1.30 2.06 -16.75
N GLY A 137 -2.40 2.66 -17.22
CA GLY A 137 -3.49 1.95 -17.87
C GLY A 137 -3.22 1.48 -19.31
N ARG A 138 -2.12 1.92 -19.94
CA ARG A 138 -1.75 1.54 -21.31
C ARG A 138 -0.55 0.61 -21.40
N LEU A 139 0.21 0.46 -20.31
CA LEU A 139 1.36 -0.41 -20.29
C LEU A 139 0.93 -1.87 -20.47
N PRO A 140 1.57 -2.62 -21.38
CA PRO A 140 1.26 -4.04 -21.55
C PRO A 140 1.65 -4.81 -20.29
N ALA A 141 0.94 -5.89 -19.96
CA ALA A 141 1.16 -6.67 -18.75
C ALA A 141 2.64 -7.08 -18.54
N ARG A 142 3.34 -7.45 -19.63
CA ARG A 142 4.77 -7.80 -19.62
C ARG A 142 5.70 -6.70 -19.11
N ALA A 143 5.31 -5.43 -19.23
CA ALA A 143 6.12 -4.32 -18.73
C ALA A 143 6.11 -4.28 -17.19
N TRP A 144 4.99 -4.69 -16.57
CA TRP A 144 4.83 -4.74 -15.13
C TRP A 144 5.55 -5.90 -14.45
N THR A 145 5.99 -6.90 -15.21
CA THR A 145 6.82 -8.01 -14.73
C THR A 145 8.29 -7.88 -15.16
N ASN A 146 8.67 -6.80 -15.85
CA ASN A 146 10.03 -6.54 -16.29
C ASN A 146 10.74 -5.54 -15.36
N ARG A 147 11.80 -5.98 -14.66
CA ARG A 147 12.52 -5.14 -13.69
C ARG A 147 13.13 -3.88 -14.29
N ALA A 148 13.65 -3.93 -15.52
CA ALA A 148 14.25 -2.77 -16.16
C ALA A 148 13.17 -1.71 -16.46
N ALA A 149 12.01 -2.13 -16.98
CA ALA A 149 10.88 -1.24 -17.19
C ALA A 149 10.38 -0.63 -15.87
N LEU A 150 10.24 -1.44 -14.82
CA LEU A 150 9.84 -0.97 -13.49
C LEU A 150 10.85 0.01 -12.87
N ALA A 151 12.15 -0.19 -13.11
CA ALA A 151 13.19 0.71 -12.63
C ALA A 151 13.10 2.09 -13.32
N VAL A 152 12.85 2.11 -14.63
CA VAL A 152 12.61 3.35 -15.38
C VAL A 152 11.36 4.05 -14.86
N LEU A 153 10.24 3.34 -14.74
CA LEU A 153 8.98 3.89 -14.24
C LEU A 153 9.12 4.45 -12.82
N GLY A 154 9.83 3.75 -11.93
CA GLY A 154 10.09 4.24 -10.56
C GLY A 154 10.90 5.54 -10.53
N ARG A 155 11.91 5.68 -11.39
CA ARG A 155 12.74 6.91 -11.51
C ARG A 155 11.93 8.10 -12.00
N VAL A 156 10.94 7.89 -12.86
CA VAL A 156 10.05 8.95 -13.37
C VAL A 156 8.96 9.28 -12.34
N ALA A 157 8.32 8.27 -11.75
CA ALA A 157 7.19 8.44 -10.85
C ALA A 157 7.53 9.29 -9.61
N GLY A 158 8.73 9.09 -9.03
CA GLY A 158 9.16 9.79 -7.82
C GLY A 158 9.12 11.32 -7.93
N PRO A 159 9.91 11.93 -8.83
CA PRO A 159 9.91 13.38 -9.06
C PRO A 159 8.55 13.90 -9.53
N THR A 160 7.89 13.22 -10.48
CA THR A 160 6.61 13.65 -11.06
C THR A 160 5.50 13.71 -10.02
N LEU A 161 5.45 12.76 -9.08
CA LEU A 161 4.46 12.73 -8.00
C LEU A 161 4.92 13.48 -6.74
N ARG A 162 6.17 13.99 -6.72
CA ARG A 162 6.84 14.51 -5.51
C ARG A 162 6.77 13.51 -4.35
N ALA A 163 6.95 12.23 -4.67
CA ALA A 163 6.78 11.10 -3.76
C ALA A 163 8.13 10.59 -3.22
N GLY A 164 9.23 11.32 -3.42
CA GLY A 164 10.58 10.85 -3.07
C GLY A 164 11.07 9.75 -4.02
N ARG A 165 11.96 8.89 -3.53
CA ARG A 165 12.46 7.74 -4.31
C ARG A 165 11.41 6.64 -4.30
N VAL A 166 10.77 6.38 -5.45
CA VAL A 166 9.78 5.32 -5.60
C VAL A 166 10.44 4.09 -6.23
N ARG A 167 10.18 2.91 -5.66
CA ARG A 167 10.61 1.62 -6.22
C ARG A 167 9.40 0.74 -6.45
N LEU A 168 9.16 0.41 -7.72
CA LEU A 168 8.08 -0.48 -8.14
C LEU A 168 8.49 -1.96 -8.14
N SER A 169 9.77 -2.25 -7.92
CA SER A 169 10.26 -3.61 -7.66
C SER A 169 11.44 -3.60 -6.69
N GLY A 170 11.67 -4.74 -6.05
CA GLY A 170 12.75 -4.90 -5.08
C GLY A 170 12.65 -6.22 -4.34
N ILE A 171 13.31 -6.28 -3.18
CA ILE A 171 13.27 -7.41 -2.26
C ILE A 171 12.57 -6.93 -0.99
N ALA A 172 11.52 -7.64 -0.57
CA ALA A 172 10.82 -7.37 0.68
C ALA A 172 11.68 -7.83 1.88
N PRO A 173 11.43 -7.33 3.10
CA PRO A 173 12.17 -7.73 4.30
C PRO A 173 12.31 -9.25 4.52
N ASN A 174 11.30 -10.03 4.15
CA ASN A 174 11.35 -11.48 4.30
C ASN A 174 12.18 -12.21 3.22
N GLY A 175 12.75 -11.48 2.26
CA GLY A 175 13.59 -12.00 1.18
C GLY A 175 12.86 -12.23 -0.15
N GLN A 176 11.53 -12.22 -0.18
CA GLN A 176 10.78 -12.39 -1.44
C GLN A 176 10.95 -11.17 -2.34
N ARG A 177 11.12 -11.40 -3.63
CA ARG A 177 11.08 -10.31 -4.62
C ARG A 177 9.65 -9.81 -4.79
N PHE A 178 9.48 -8.51 -5.01
CA PHE A 178 8.17 -7.92 -5.28
C PHE A 178 8.19 -7.07 -6.55
N MET A 179 7.02 -6.94 -7.18
CA MET A 179 6.73 -6.05 -8.29
C MET A 179 5.35 -5.42 -8.09
N ILE A 180 5.22 -4.12 -8.30
CA ILE A 180 3.99 -3.35 -8.08
C ILE A 180 3.61 -2.68 -9.41
N ALA A 181 2.35 -2.86 -9.79
CA ALA A 181 1.77 -2.38 -11.03
C ALA A 181 0.60 -1.43 -10.74
N PRO A 182 0.86 -0.17 -10.36
CA PRO A 182 -0.20 0.81 -10.16
C PRO A 182 -0.78 1.21 -11.53
N THR A 183 -2.00 0.80 -11.83
CA THR A 183 -2.66 1.13 -13.10
C THR A 183 -3.36 2.48 -13.04
N ARG A 184 -3.78 2.92 -11.84
CA ARG A 184 -4.26 4.28 -11.57
C ARG A 184 -3.73 4.83 -10.26
N VAL A 185 -3.47 6.12 -10.25
CA VAL A 185 -2.94 6.85 -9.09
C VAL A 185 -3.61 8.20 -8.92
N TRP A 186 -3.73 8.64 -7.67
CA TRP A 186 -4.21 9.95 -7.26
C TRP A 186 -3.36 10.46 -6.10
N ALA A 187 -3.37 11.78 -5.90
CA ALA A 187 -2.69 12.38 -4.76
C ALA A 187 -3.64 12.43 -3.57
N VAL A 188 -3.13 12.24 -2.37
CA VAL A 188 -3.83 12.66 -1.15
C VAL A 188 -3.72 14.19 -1.06
N ALA A 189 -4.85 14.86 -0.94
CA ALA A 189 -4.97 16.30 -0.82
C ALA A 189 -4.73 16.75 0.62
N SER A 190 -5.46 16.13 1.54
CA SER A 190 -5.47 16.35 2.98
C SER A 190 -5.78 15.04 3.70
N SER A 191 -5.44 14.97 4.97
CA SER A 191 -5.79 13.84 5.82
C SER A 191 -5.79 14.28 7.28
N ARG A 192 -6.63 13.63 8.07
CA ARG A 192 -6.63 13.70 9.53
C ARG A 192 -6.60 12.28 10.06
N ALA A 193 -5.75 12.02 11.03
CA ALA A 193 -5.66 10.71 11.67
C ALA A 193 -5.52 10.88 13.18
N VAL A 194 -6.29 10.11 13.92
CA VAL A 194 -6.18 9.96 15.37
C VAL A 194 -5.81 8.52 15.66
N LEU A 195 -4.69 8.31 16.34
CA LEU A 195 -4.19 7.00 16.74
C LEU A 195 -4.07 6.94 18.26
N SER A 196 -4.75 6.01 18.92
CA SER A 196 -4.80 5.89 20.39
C SER A 196 -5.11 7.25 21.06
N ASP A 197 -6.14 7.93 20.56
CA ASP A 197 -6.57 9.28 20.98
C ASP A 197 -5.57 10.42 20.73
N VAL A 198 -4.47 10.16 20.01
CA VAL A 198 -3.48 11.17 19.62
C VAL A 198 -3.68 11.60 18.16
N ASP A 199 -3.93 12.89 17.93
CA ASP A 199 -3.92 13.47 16.59
C ASP A 199 -2.50 13.43 16.01
N LEU A 200 -2.34 12.79 14.85
CA LEU A 200 -1.03 12.65 14.19
C LEU A 200 -0.55 13.97 13.55
N GLY A 201 -1.37 15.03 13.56
CA GLY A 201 -1.05 16.34 13.04
C GLY A 201 -1.16 16.44 11.52
N PRO A 202 -0.59 17.49 10.90
CA PRO A 202 -0.69 17.68 9.46
C PRO A 202 0.15 16.67 8.69
N VAL A 203 -0.31 16.33 7.48
CA VAL A 203 0.48 15.55 6.52
C VAL A 203 1.76 16.31 6.13
N GLY A 204 2.88 15.61 6.06
CA GLY A 204 4.18 16.21 5.77
C GLY A 204 5.25 15.15 5.55
N PRO A 205 6.29 15.42 4.74
CA PRO A 205 7.35 14.44 4.49
C PRO A 205 8.11 14.10 5.77
N LEU A 206 8.65 12.89 5.84
CA LEU A 206 9.58 12.51 6.90
C LEU A 206 10.94 13.19 6.65
N GLN A 207 11.69 13.48 7.71
CA GLN A 207 13.07 13.97 7.62
C GLN A 207 13.95 13.02 6.79
N ARG A 208 13.75 11.71 6.95
CA ARG A 208 14.38 10.66 6.15
C ARG A 208 13.32 9.76 5.56
N GLN A 209 13.38 9.56 4.24
CA GLN A 209 12.45 8.64 3.60
C GLN A 209 12.60 7.22 4.15
N ALA A 210 11.51 6.67 4.67
CA ALA A 210 11.47 5.32 5.19
C ALA A 210 11.80 4.27 4.11
N SER A 211 12.27 3.12 4.56
CA SER A 211 12.50 1.95 3.70
C SER A 211 12.27 0.67 4.48
N LEU A 212 11.62 -0.29 3.84
CA LEU A 212 11.43 -1.66 4.33
C LEU A 212 12.12 -2.59 3.35
N GLY A 213 13.39 -2.91 3.62
CA GLY A 213 14.26 -3.59 2.65
C GLY A 213 14.36 -2.80 1.34
N GLY A 214 14.01 -3.45 0.23
CA GLY A 214 13.96 -2.84 -1.09
C GLY A 214 12.77 -1.91 -1.34
N PHE A 215 11.72 -1.96 -0.50
CA PHE A 215 10.53 -1.13 -0.63
C PHE A 215 10.76 0.27 -0.05
N ARG A 216 10.45 1.29 -0.85
CA ARG A 216 10.54 2.71 -0.44
C ARG A 216 9.15 3.35 -0.56
N PRO A 217 8.38 3.42 0.54
CA PRO A 217 7.07 4.03 0.52
C PRO A 217 7.17 5.55 0.24
N PRO A 218 6.14 6.17 -0.34
CA PRO A 218 6.22 7.53 -0.86
C PRO A 218 6.33 8.60 0.24
N GLN A 219 7.01 9.70 -0.05
CA GLN A 219 7.12 10.88 0.82
C GLN A 219 5.91 11.82 0.76
N ARG A 220 4.89 11.44 0.01
CA ARG A 220 3.63 12.16 -0.11
C ARG A 220 2.53 11.12 -0.27
N GLY A 221 1.35 11.43 0.25
CA GLY A 221 0.17 10.58 0.09
C GLY A 221 -0.15 10.29 -1.36
N VAL A 222 -0.15 9.00 -1.72
CA VAL A 222 -0.56 8.49 -3.02
C VAL A 222 -1.62 7.41 -2.80
N PHE A 223 -2.81 7.62 -3.33
CA PHE A 223 -3.82 6.57 -3.46
C PHE A 223 -3.61 5.86 -4.80
N ALA A 224 -3.61 4.54 -4.80
CA ALA A 224 -3.40 3.75 -6.01
C ALA A 224 -4.37 2.59 -6.10
N VAL A 225 -4.70 2.23 -7.34
CA VAL A 225 -5.40 1.01 -7.73
C VAL A 225 -4.47 0.25 -8.67
N GLY A 226 -4.34 -1.05 -8.48
CA GLY A 226 -3.45 -1.86 -9.29
C GLY A 226 -3.33 -3.28 -8.80
N SER A 227 -2.28 -3.94 -9.29
CA SER A 227 -1.92 -5.30 -8.93
C SER A 227 -0.44 -5.39 -8.62
N GLY A 228 0.00 -6.57 -8.23
CA GLY A 228 1.41 -6.84 -8.08
C GLY A 228 1.70 -8.31 -7.92
N HIS A 229 2.98 -8.59 -7.86
CA HIS A 229 3.55 -9.93 -7.78
C HIS A 229 4.54 -9.99 -6.62
N PHE A 230 4.59 -11.15 -6.00
CA PHE A 230 5.67 -11.59 -5.13
C PHE A 230 6.21 -12.90 -5.68
N GLU A 231 7.52 -13.09 -5.57
CA GLU A 231 8.15 -14.40 -5.79
C GLU A 231 7.46 -15.47 -4.95
N THR A 232 7.29 -16.69 -5.45
CA THR A 232 6.67 -17.78 -4.66
C THR A 232 7.44 -18.02 -3.35
N PHE A 233 6.71 -18.25 -2.27
CA PHE A 233 7.33 -18.55 -0.98
C PHE A 233 8.20 -19.81 -1.05
N ASP A 234 9.31 -19.79 -0.31
CA ASP A 234 10.32 -20.85 -0.24
C ASP A 234 10.88 -20.81 1.18
N ALA A 235 10.54 -21.83 1.97
CA ALA A 235 10.91 -21.88 3.39
C ALA A 235 12.43 -21.96 3.63
N ALA A 236 13.22 -22.41 2.64
CA ALA A 236 14.67 -22.46 2.75
C ALA A 236 15.33 -21.08 2.52
N ARG A 237 14.62 -20.15 1.88
CA ARG A 237 15.15 -18.83 1.48
C ARG A 237 14.47 -17.65 2.15
N HIS A 238 13.20 -17.81 2.54
CA HIS A 238 12.35 -16.71 2.96
C HIS A 238 11.98 -16.84 4.43
N GLN A 239 11.93 -15.70 5.11
CA GLN A 239 11.58 -15.64 6.53
C GLN A 239 10.06 -15.76 6.72
N ILE A 240 9.65 -16.48 7.76
CA ILE A 240 8.25 -16.61 8.17
C ILE A 240 7.89 -15.59 9.25
N VAL A 241 6.61 -15.23 9.32
CA VAL A 241 6.09 -14.48 10.47
C VAL A 241 6.10 -15.39 11.69
N ARG A 242 6.76 -14.95 12.75
CA ARG A 242 6.92 -15.74 13.98
C ARG A 242 5.66 -15.75 14.84
N ARG A 243 4.96 -14.63 14.92
CA ARG A 243 3.81 -14.46 15.82
C ARG A 243 2.80 -13.47 15.26
N THR A 244 1.54 -13.75 15.54
CA THR A 244 0.40 -12.84 15.34
C THR A 244 -0.29 -12.68 16.68
N ILE A 245 -0.63 -11.44 17.03
CA ILE A 245 -1.37 -11.10 18.25
C ILE A 245 -2.70 -10.44 17.88
N PRO A 246 -3.77 -10.60 18.68
CA PRO A 246 -4.96 -9.78 18.53
C PRO A 246 -4.67 -8.32 18.94
N ILE A 247 -5.57 -7.41 18.58
CA ILE A 247 -5.60 -6.09 19.23
C ILE A 247 -5.95 -6.28 20.70
N GLY A 248 -5.18 -5.66 21.59
CA GLY A 248 -5.42 -5.66 23.04
C GLY A 248 -6.50 -4.67 23.44
#